data_AF-A0A3D5GNM2-F1
#
_entry.id   AF-A0A3D5GNM2-F1
#
_cell.length_a   1.000
_cell.length_b   1.000
_cell.length_c   1.000
_cell.angle_alpha   90.00
_cell.angle_beta   90.00
_cell.angle_gamma   90.00
#
_symmetry.space_group_name_H-M   'P 1'
#
loop_
_entity.id
_entity.type
_entity.pdbx_description
1 polymer ?
#
loop_
_entity_poly.entity_id
_entity_poly.type
_entity_poly.pdbx_seq_one_letter_code
_entity_poly.pdbx_strand_id
1 'polypeptide(L)'
;RRLAAFGLTEPDGGSDAGATSTRAVRDGAEWAVDGAKTFITNSGTDITSLVTVTARTTDGVSAIVIPADTQGLTIEAPYRKMGWHASDTHGLVFEDCRVPAENLLGEPGRGFAQFLSTLDDGRVAIAALAVGLIAGCLDECVRYANERTAFGRPIGSYQAIAFKCADMATSLETARLATYHAAGLRDAGRPYKREAAIAKLHATEAAVTAAREATQVF
;
A
#
# COMPACT_ATOMS: atom_id res chain seq x y z
N ARG A 1 -13.03 6.20 16.92
CA ARG A 1 -12.27 5.27 16.06
C ARG A 1 -10.85 5.84 15.93
N ARG A 2 -9.82 5.04 15.73
CA ARG A 2 -8.42 5.50 15.61
C ARG A 2 -7.75 4.83 14.41
N LEU A 3 -6.90 5.56 13.70
CA LEU A 3 -6.04 5.06 12.62
C LEU A 3 -4.57 5.08 13.03
N ALA A 4 -3.79 4.23 12.39
CA ALA A 4 -2.34 4.19 12.47
C ALA A 4 -1.75 4.34 11.07
N ALA A 5 -0.56 4.94 11.01
CA ALA A 5 0.21 5.13 9.79
C ALA A 5 1.52 4.31 9.80
N PHE A 6 2.05 4.00 8.63
CA PHE A 6 3.23 3.15 8.44
C PHE A 6 4.35 3.94 7.74
N GLY A 7 5.34 4.38 8.51
CA GLY A 7 6.44 5.26 8.12
C GLY A 7 7.72 4.54 7.74
N LEU A 8 7.80 4.04 6.50
CA LEU A 8 9.02 3.38 5.99
C LEU A 8 9.84 4.28 5.08
N THR A 9 9.20 4.71 4.00
CA THR A 9 9.83 5.39 2.85
C THR A 9 10.30 6.80 3.21
N GLU A 10 11.43 7.19 2.65
CA GLU A 10 12.08 8.50 2.84
C GLU A 10 12.27 9.21 1.49
N PRO A 11 12.45 10.54 1.48
CA PRO A 11 12.68 11.30 0.24
C PRO A 11 13.82 10.72 -0.62
N ASP A 12 14.91 10.31 0.02
CA ASP A 12 16.09 9.75 -0.64
C ASP A 12 16.09 8.21 -0.71
N GLY A 13 15.02 7.55 -0.22
CA GLY A 13 15.00 6.10 -0.02
C GLY A 13 13.61 5.46 -0.12
N GLY A 14 13.30 4.87 -1.28
CA GLY A 14 12.09 4.08 -1.54
C GLY A 14 12.33 2.58 -1.53
N SER A 15 12.83 2.04 -2.65
CA SER A 15 13.10 0.61 -2.81
C SER A 15 14.24 0.12 -1.91
N ASP A 16 15.27 0.94 -1.70
CA ASP A 16 16.35 0.68 -0.75
C ASP A 16 15.99 1.17 0.66
N ALA A 17 14.89 0.64 1.20
CA ALA A 17 14.35 1.08 2.48
C ALA A 17 15.24 0.74 3.69
N GLY A 18 16.26 -0.12 3.51
CA GLY A 18 17.24 -0.44 4.56
C GLY A 18 18.24 0.69 4.82
N ALA A 19 18.42 1.58 3.86
CA ALA A 19 19.31 2.74 3.93
C ALA A 19 18.72 3.94 4.69
N THR A 20 17.66 3.75 5.49
CA THR A 20 16.99 4.80 6.27
C THR A 20 17.97 5.74 6.97
N SER A 21 17.74 7.04 6.77
CA SER A 21 18.50 8.17 7.29
C SER A 21 17.86 8.77 8.55
N THR A 22 16.54 8.57 8.74
CA THR A 22 15.85 8.89 10.00
C THR A 22 16.57 8.20 11.16
N ARG A 23 16.87 8.93 12.24
CA ARG A 23 17.63 8.45 13.39
C ARG A 23 16.77 8.48 14.63
N ALA A 24 17.00 7.53 15.52
CA ALA A 24 16.48 7.53 16.87
C ALA A 24 17.64 7.33 17.83
N VAL A 25 17.93 8.35 18.66
CA VAL A 25 19.01 8.32 19.64
C VAL A 25 18.39 8.18 21.02
N ARG A 26 18.95 7.26 21.82
CA ARG A 26 18.48 7.06 23.19
C ARG A 26 19.00 8.19 24.08
N ASP A 27 18.09 8.87 24.76
CA ASP A 27 18.38 9.95 25.70
C ASP A 27 17.65 9.66 27.03
N GLY A 28 18.36 9.01 27.95
CA GLY A 28 17.80 8.55 29.22
C GLY A 28 16.63 7.57 29.02
N ALA A 29 15.44 8.00 29.45
CA ALA A 29 14.20 7.23 29.38
C ALA A 29 13.41 7.43 28.07
N GLU A 30 13.95 8.19 27.11
CA GLU A 30 13.29 8.55 25.87
C GLU A 30 14.14 8.23 24.64
N TRP A 31 13.50 8.23 23.48
CA TRP A 31 14.09 8.33 22.16
C TRP A 31 13.90 9.75 21.64
N ALA A 32 14.98 10.38 21.18
CA ALA A 32 14.91 11.57 20.33
C ALA A 32 14.97 11.11 18.86
N VAL A 33 13.94 11.43 18.09
CA VAL A 33 13.80 11.02 16.68
C VAL A 33 13.92 12.24 15.75
N ASP A 34 14.83 12.15 14.79
CA ASP A 34 15.10 13.18 13.78
C ASP A 34 15.12 12.57 12.38
N GLY A 35 14.43 13.20 11.44
CA GLY A 35 14.43 12.79 10.04
C GLY A 35 13.14 13.12 9.31
N ALA A 36 12.87 12.38 8.24
CA ALA A 36 11.68 12.57 7.43
C ALA A 36 11.19 11.26 6.82
N LYS A 37 9.87 11.17 6.63
CA LYS A 37 9.21 10.10 5.88
C LYS A 37 8.37 10.71 4.77
N THR A 38 8.18 9.97 3.68
CA THR A 38 7.37 10.41 2.54
C THR A 38 6.40 9.31 2.10
N PHE A 39 5.31 9.72 1.46
CA PHE A 39 4.21 8.87 1.01
C PHE A 39 3.52 8.10 2.13
N ILE A 40 3.33 8.73 3.29
CA ILE A 40 2.74 8.05 4.45
C ILE A 40 1.22 8.14 4.39
N THR A 41 0.59 7.00 4.21
CA THR A 41 -0.87 6.87 4.12
C THR A 41 -1.51 6.98 5.51
N ASN A 42 -2.67 7.64 5.60
CA ASN A 42 -3.45 7.84 6.82
C ASN A 42 -2.72 8.61 7.94
N SER A 43 -1.80 9.50 7.60
CA SER A 43 -1.01 10.24 8.59
C SER A 43 -1.55 11.63 8.92
N GLY A 44 -2.43 12.21 8.10
CA GLY A 44 -2.96 13.56 8.24
C GLY A 44 -4.43 13.69 8.62
N THR A 45 -5.08 12.59 9.04
CA THR A 45 -6.50 12.60 9.42
C THR A 45 -6.70 12.97 10.88
N ASP A 46 -7.86 13.53 11.20
CA ASP A 46 -8.32 13.86 12.57
C ASP A 46 -8.44 12.64 13.51
N ILE A 47 -8.51 11.43 12.94
CA ILE A 47 -8.54 10.18 13.70
C ILE A 47 -7.20 9.42 13.69
N THR A 48 -6.16 9.98 13.06
CA THR A 48 -4.81 9.41 13.10
C THR A 48 -4.25 9.54 14.51
N SER A 49 -3.88 8.41 15.11
CA SER A 49 -3.45 8.35 16.52
C SER A 49 -1.96 8.10 16.69
N LEU A 50 -1.31 7.43 15.75
CA LEU A 50 0.12 7.14 15.78
C LEU A 50 0.66 6.84 14.38
N VAL A 51 1.98 6.98 14.24
CA VAL A 51 2.75 6.47 13.11
C VAL A 51 3.84 5.54 13.66
N THR A 52 3.96 4.33 13.11
CA THR A 52 5.12 3.49 13.36
C THR A 52 6.17 3.80 12.31
N VAL A 53 7.39 4.16 12.72
CA VAL A 53 8.47 4.54 11.81
C VAL A 53 9.67 3.61 11.92
N THR A 54 10.39 3.39 10.81
CA THR A 54 11.76 2.88 10.88
C THR A 54 12.73 4.02 11.17
N ALA A 55 13.64 3.79 12.11
CA ALA A 55 14.71 4.72 12.43
C ALA A 55 16.01 3.97 12.73
N ARG A 56 17.14 4.58 12.38
CA ARG A 56 18.47 4.07 12.67
C ARG A 56 18.83 4.36 14.12
N THR A 57 19.10 3.28 14.85
CA THR A 57 19.58 3.28 16.24
C THR A 57 20.99 2.69 16.30
N THR A 58 21.61 2.66 17.49
CA THR A 58 22.90 2.00 17.73
C THR A 58 22.90 0.52 17.39
N ASP A 59 21.75 -0.14 17.56
CA ASP A 59 21.58 -1.58 17.33
C ASP A 59 21.22 -1.92 15.86
N GLY A 60 21.16 -0.91 14.98
CA GLY A 60 20.69 -1.03 13.60
C GLY A 60 19.32 -0.36 13.40
N VAL A 61 18.57 -0.79 12.39
CA VAL A 61 17.26 -0.20 12.08
C VAL A 61 16.20 -0.77 13.02
N SER A 62 15.59 0.09 13.80
CA SER A 62 14.54 -0.23 14.78
C SER A 62 13.20 0.35 14.35
N ALA A 63 12.11 -0.17 14.91
CA ALA A 63 10.76 0.34 14.71
C ALA A 63 10.34 1.12 15.96
N ILE A 64 9.91 2.38 15.79
CA ILE A 64 9.51 3.26 16.88
C ILE A 64 8.07 3.71 16.64
N VAL A 65 7.23 3.63 17.67
CA VAL A 65 5.87 4.16 17.64
C VAL A 65 5.88 5.63 18.06
N ILE A 66 5.37 6.51 17.22
CA ILE A 66 5.29 7.95 17.49
C ILE A 66 3.81 8.35 17.52
N PRO A 67 3.25 8.72 18.69
CA PRO A 67 1.91 9.31 18.79
C PRO A 67 1.75 10.52 17.87
N ALA A 68 0.57 10.70 17.27
CA ALA A 68 0.35 11.74 16.27
C ALA A 68 0.43 13.18 16.84
N ASP A 69 0.28 13.33 18.16
CA ASP A 69 0.39 14.57 18.91
C ASP A 69 1.79 14.82 19.51
N THR A 70 2.78 13.98 19.15
CA THR A 70 4.16 14.15 19.61
C THR A 70 4.71 15.50 19.19
N GLN A 71 5.21 16.29 20.13
CA GLN A 71 5.91 17.54 19.82
C GLN A 71 7.13 17.27 18.92
N GLY A 72 7.32 18.10 17.91
CA GLY A 72 8.38 17.92 16.90
C GLY A 72 7.94 17.11 15.67
N LEU A 73 6.77 16.46 15.72
CA LEU A 73 6.19 15.80 14.55
C LEU A 73 5.41 16.83 13.74
N THR A 74 5.87 17.07 12.52
CA THR A 74 5.15 17.88 11.53
C THR A 74 4.58 16.98 10.45
N ILE A 75 3.26 17.04 10.27
CA ILE A 75 2.57 16.44 9.14
C ILE A 75 2.52 17.49 8.03
N GLU A 76 3.16 17.22 6.90
CA GLU A 76 3.24 18.16 5.78
C GLU A 76 1.89 18.29 5.05
N ALA A 77 1.80 19.18 4.05
CA ALA A 77 0.60 19.28 3.22
C ALA A 77 0.30 17.95 2.48
N PRO A 78 -0.98 17.62 2.22
CA PRO A 78 -1.34 16.40 1.49
C PRO A 78 -0.78 16.44 0.06
N TYR A 79 -0.29 15.30 -0.42
CA TYR A 79 0.19 15.21 -1.80
C TYR A 79 -0.95 15.37 -2.82
N ARG A 80 -0.67 16.10 -3.90
CA ARG A 80 -1.49 16.07 -5.11
C ARG A 80 -1.17 14.80 -5.89
N LYS A 81 -2.13 13.86 -5.93
CA LYS A 81 -1.97 12.54 -6.55
C LYS A 81 -2.76 12.41 -7.85
N MET A 82 -2.30 11.57 -8.77
CA MET A 82 -3.02 11.25 -10.01
C MET A 82 -4.40 10.62 -9.73
N GLY A 83 -4.47 9.69 -8.79
CA GLY A 83 -5.69 9.04 -8.31
C GLY A 83 -5.63 8.82 -6.80
N TRP A 84 -6.47 7.92 -6.27
CA TRP A 84 -6.54 7.63 -4.82
C TRP A 84 -6.76 8.90 -3.97
N HIS A 85 -7.61 9.83 -4.45
CA HIS A 85 -7.82 11.13 -3.79
C HIS A 85 -8.45 10.99 -2.40
N ALA A 86 -9.27 9.96 -2.18
CA ALA A 86 -9.85 9.67 -0.87
C ALA A 86 -8.84 9.11 0.14
N SER A 87 -7.69 8.60 -0.33
CA SER A 87 -6.63 8.13 0.56
C SER A 87 -5.79 9.32 0.99
N ASP A 88 -5.77 9.56 2.30
CA ASP A 88 -4.89 10.52 2.94
C ASP A 88 -3.42 10.12 2.73
N THR A 89 -2.54 11.06 2.33
CA THR A 89 -1.12 10.77 2.09
C THR A 89 -0.26 12.02 2.23
N HIS A 90 0.70 11.99 3.15
CA HIS A 90 1.52 13.14 3.51
C HIS A 90 3.01 12.79 3.59
N GLY A 91 3.85 13.81 3.52
CA GLY A 91 5.20 13.75 4.09
C GLY A 91 5.15 14.01 5.59
N LEU A 92 6.14 13.50 6.32
CA LEU A 92 6.31 13.67 7.76
C LEU A 92 7.72 14.15 8.04
N VAL A 93 7.86 15.12 8.93
CA VAL A 93 9.14 15.63 9.42
C VAL A 93 9.18 15.45 10.93
N PHE A 94 10.33 14.99 11.43
CA PHE A 94 10.59 14.75 12.85
C PHE A 94 11.77 15.65 13.25
N GLU A 95 11.53 16.58 14.18
CA GLU A 95 12.54 17.48 14.75
C GLU A 95 12.54 17.34 16.26
N ASP A 96 13.56 16.68 16.83
CA ASP A 96 13.65 16.30 18.25
C ASP A 96 12.34 15.69 18.79
N CYS A 97 11.74 14.77 18.02
CA CYS A 97 10.53 14.06 18.45
C CYS A 97 10.86 13.14 19.62
N ARG A 98 10.38 13.49 20.82
CA ARG A 98 10.65 12.73 22.06
C ARG A 98 9.51 11.77 22.37
N VAL A 99 9.85 10.49 22.50
CA VAL A 99 8.92 9.43 22.91
C VAL A 99 9.56 8.52 23.96
N PRO A 100 8.77 7.92 24.87
CA PRO A 100 9.30 6.99 25.86
C PRO A 100 10.09 5.82 25.24
N ALA A 101 11.08 5.30 25.96
CA ALA A 101 11.90 4.18 25.49
C ALA A 101 11.08 2.92 25.14
N GLU A 102 9.96 2.74 25.83
CA GLU A 102 8.97 1.66 25.63
C GLU A 102 8.20 1.75 24.31
N ASN A 103 8.27 2.87 23.59
CA ASN A 103 7.69 3.00 22.25
C ASN A 103 8.49 2.23 21.17
N LEU A 104 9.60 1.60 21.53
CA LEU A 104 10.27 0.63 20.69
C LEU A 104 9.33 -0.56 20.43
N LEU A 105 9.03 -0.82 19.15
CA LEU A 105 8.19 -1.94 18.76
C LEU A 105 9.03 -3.18 18.48
N GLY A 106 8.93 -4.17 19.37
CA GLY A 106 9.67 -5.42 19.29
C GLY A 106 11.16 -5.25 19.62
N GLU A 107 12.03 -5.96 18.91
CA GLU A 107 13.46 -6.03 19.26
C GLU A 107 14.28 -4.89 18.63
N PRO A 108 15.22 -4.26 19.39
CA PRO A 108 16.17 -3.30 18.83
C PRO A 108 16.93 -3.88 17.63
N GLY A 109 17.12 -3.07 16.58
CA GLY A 109 17.84 -3.48 15.37
C GLY A 109 17.07 -4.41 14.43
N ARG A 110 15.85 -4.83 14.80
CA ARG A 110 15.01 -5.75 14.00
C ARG A 110 13.85 -5.06 13.29
N GLY A 111 13.72 -3.74 13.40
CA GLY A 111 12.63 -2.95 12.83
C GLY A 111 12.48 -3.11 11.31
N PHE A 112 13.60 -3.14 10.58
CA PHE A 112 13.54 -3.34 9.13
C PHE A 112 12.95 -4.70 8.75
N ALA A 113 13.37 -5.77 9.43
CA ALA A 113 12.84 -7.12 9.18
C ALA A 113 11.34 -7.21 9.52
N GLN A 114 10.90 -6.58 10.61
CA GLN A 114 9.49 -6.51 11.00
C GLN A 114 8.64 -5.78 9.93
N PHE A 115 9.13 -4.63 9.45
CA PHE A 115 8.46 -3.87 8.39
C PHE A 115 8.36 -4.67 7.10
N LEU A 116 9.43 -5.38 6.70
CA LEU A 116 9.39 -6.24 5.52
C LEU A 116 8.38 -7.39 5.67
N SER A 117 8.26 -7.98 6.85
CA SER A 117 7.23 -9.00 7.12
C SER A 117 5.82 -8.42 7.01
N THR A 118 5.61 -7.19 7.48
CA THR A 118 4.31 -6.50 7.35
C THR A 118 3.98 -6.19 5.88
N LEU A 119 4.99 -5.90 5.06
CA LEU A 119 4.81 -5.68 3.63
C LEU A 119 4.43 -6.97 2.87
N ASP A 120 4.77 -8.16 3.38
CA ASP A 120 4.30 -9.42 2.79
C ASP A 120 2.77 -9.54 2.91
N ASP A 121 2.19 -9.14 4.05
CA ASP A 121 0.73 -9.00 4.22
C ASP A 121 0.15 -7.90 3.32
N GLY A 122 0.81 -6.74 3.29
CA GLY A 122 0.41 -5.62 2.45
C GLY A 122 0.33 -5.99 0.97
N ARG A 123 1.24 -6.83 0.47
CA ARG A 123 1.22 -7.33 -0.92
C ARG A 123 -0.07 -8.11 -1.23
N VAL A 124 -0.51 -8.98 -0.31
CA VAL A 124 -1.77 -9.73 -0.47
C VAL A 124 -2.96 -8.77 -0.48
N ALA A 125 -2.98 -7.78 0.42
CA ALA A 125 -4.04 -6.78 0.48
C ALA A 125 -4.13 -5.92 -0.81
N ILE A 126 -2.99 -5.45 -1.34
CA ILE A 126 -2.95 -4.71 -2.61
C ILE A 126 -3.38 -5.58 -3.80
N ALA A 127 -3.00 -6.86 -3.81
CA ALA A 127 -3.47 -7.79 -4.83
C ALA A 127 -5.01 -7.93 -4.80
N ALA A 128 -5.61 -8.04 -3.62
CA ALA A 128 -7.06 -8.10 -3.45
C ALA A 128 -7.77 -6.82 -3.94
N LEU A 129 -7.20 -5.63 -3.67
CA LEU A 129 -7.72 -4.37 -4.21
C LEU A 129 -7.70 -4.38 -5.75
N ALA A 130 -6.62 -4.88 -6.35
CA ALA A 130 -6.49 -4.98 -7.80
C ALA A 130 -7.48 -5.97 -8.41
N VAL A 131 -7.75 -7.11 -7.75
CA VAL A 131 -8.83 -8.04 -8.13
C VAL A 131 -10.18 -7.33 -8.17
N GLY A 132 -10.49 -6.53 -7.14
CA GLY A 132 -11.72 -5.72 -7.10
C GLY A 132 -11.81 -4.70 -8.23
N LEU A 133 -10.70 -4.02 -8.55
CA LEU A 133 -10.64 -3.07 -9.67
C LEU A 133 -10.91 -3.76 -11.02
N ILE A 134 -10.28 -4.91 -11.28
CA ILE A 134 -10.51 -5.67 -12.52
C ILE A 134 -11.98 -6.08 -12.62
N ALA A 135 -12.57 -6.58 -11.53
CA ALA A 135 -13.98 -6.97 -11.51
C ALA A 135 -14.89 -5.78 -11.83
N GLY A 136 -14.69 -4.63 -11.18
CA GLY A 136 -15.47 -3.43 -11.45
C GLY A 136 -15.34 -2.95 -12.91
N CYS A 137 -14.13 -2.96 -13.48
CA CYS A 137 -13.93 -2.65 -14.89
C CYS A 137 -14.70 -3.62 -15.80
N LEU A 138 -14.60 -4.93 -15.55
CA LEU A 138 -15.27 -5.95 -16.36
C LEU A 138 -16.80 -5.80 -16.30
N ASP A 139 -17.36 -5.67 -15.09
CA ASP A 139 -18.81 -5.57 -14.88
C ASP A 139 -19.37 -4.35 -15.62
N GLU A 140 -18.73 -3.18 -15.48
CA GLU A 140 -19.15 -1.96 -16.17
C GLU A 140 -18.98 -2.05 -17.69
N CYS A 141 -17.90 -2.68 -18.18
CA CYS A 141 -17.69 -2.89 -19.61
C CYS A 141 -18.74 -3.81 -20.21
N VAL A 142 -19.04 -4.94 -19.56
CA VAL A 142 -20.07 -5.88 -20.02
C VAL A 142 -21.45 -5.23 -20.01
N ARG A 143 -21.78 -4.49 -18.96
CA ARG A 143 -23.03 -3.74 -18.88
C ARG A 143 -23.16 -2.74 -20.03
N TYR A 144 -22.19 -1.84 -20.17
CA TYR A 144 -22.22 -0.80 -21.20
C TYR A 144 -22.19 -1.39 -22.62
N ALA A 145 -21.40 -2.44 -22.86
CA ALA A 145 -21.30 -3.08 -24.17
C ALA A 145 -22.62 -3.71 -24.65
N ASN A 146 -23.49 -4.11 -23.72
CA ASN A 146 -24.82 -4.63 -24.04
C ASN A 146 -25.88 -3.53 -24.19
N GLU A 147 -25.71 -2.39 -23.53
CA GLU A 147 -26.62 -1.24 -23.63
C GLU A 147 -26.34 -0.36 -24.86
N ARG A 148 -25.05 -0.11 -25.14
CA ARG A 148 -24.62 0.77 -26.23
C ARG A 148 -24.79 0.09 -27.57
N THR A 149 -25.56 0.71 -28.46
CA THR A 149 -25.74 0.26 -29.85
C THR A 149 -24.95 1.13 -30.82
N ALA A 150 -24.24 0.50 -31.76
CA ALA A 150 -23.62 1.15 -32.91
C ALA A 150 -23.70 0.20 -34.12
N PHE A 151 -23.81 0.76 -35.33
CA PHE A 151 -23.93 -0.03 -36.57
C PHE A 151 -25.03 -1.12 -36.51
N GLY A 152 -26.16 -0.80 -35.85
CA GLY A 152 -27.38 -1.60 -35.86
C GLY A 152 -27.49 -2.71 -34.81
N ARG A 153 -26.52 -2.87 -33.90
CA ARG A 153 -26.57 -3.85 -32.81
C ARG A 153 -25.72 -3.45 -31.59
N PRO A 154 -25.89 -4.09 -30.42
CA PRO A 154 -25.06 -3.83 -29.25
C PRO A 154 -23.57 -3.99 -29.55
N ILE A 155 -22.73 -3.10 -29.03
CA ILE A 155 -21.29 -3.10 -29.34
C ILE A 155 -20.58 -4.37 -28.82
N GLY A 156 -21.12 -5.01 -27.79
CA GLY A 156 -20.63 -6.30 -27.27
C GLY A 156 -20.71 -7.45 -28.27
N SER A 157 -21.50 -7.32 -29.34
CA SER A 157 -21.57 -8.32 -30.42
C SER A 157 -20.38 -8.27 -31.38
N TYR A 158 -19.53 -7.23 -31.33
CA TYR A 158 -18.31 -7.16 -32.11
C TYR A 158 -17.16 -7.83 -31.36
N GLN A 159 -16.45 -8.74 -32.04
CA GLN A 159 -15.36 -9.52 -31.44
C GLN A 159 -14.27 -8.64 -30.81
N ALA A 160 -13.97 -7.47 -31.40
CA ALA A 160 -12.99 -6.54 -30.84
C ALA A 160 -13.34 -6.06 -29.42
N ILE A 161 -14.63 -5.95 -29.08
CA ILE A 161 -15.11 -5.59 -27.73
C ILE A 161 -15.24 -6.85 -26.87
N ALA A 162 -15.81 -7.93 -27.42
CA ALA A 162 -15.98 -9.19 -26.70
C ALA A 162 -14.65 -9.78 -26.23
N PHE A 163 -13.60 -9.72 -27.05
CA PHE A 163 -12.27 -10.21 -26.69
C PHE A 163 -11.64 -9.42 -25.54
N LYS A 164 -11.79 -8.09 -25.51
CA LYS A 164 -11.33 -7.27 -24.38
C LYS A 164 -12.00 -7.71 -23.07
N CYS A 165 -13.31 -7.95 -23.11
CA CYS A 165 -14.04 -8.46 -21.94
C CYS A 165 -13.59 -9.87 -21.54
N ALA A 166 -13.33 -10.75 -22.52
CA ALA A 166 -12.83 -12.11 -22.26
C ALA A 166 -11.42 -12.11 -21.63
N ASP A 167 -10.52 -11.23 -22.11
CA ASP A 167 -9.17 -11.08 -21.56
C ASP A 167 -9.20 -10.52 -20.13
N MET A 168 -10.08 -9.54 -19.87
CA MET A 168 -10.32 -9.04 -18.50
C MET A 168 -10.88 -10.13 -17.59
N ALA A 169 -11.83 -10.95 -18.06
CA ALA A 169 -12.39 -12.06 -17.28
C ALA A 169 -11.34 -13.13 -16.93
N THR A 170 -10.47 -13.47 -17.88
CA THR A 170 -9.36 -14.41 -17.68
C THR A 170 -8.36 -13.87 -16.65
N SER A 171 -8.02 -12.58 -16.78
CA SER A 171 -7.12 -11.90 -15.86
C SER A 171 -7.71 -11.79 -14.46
N LEU A 172 -9.01 -11.53 -14.34
CA LEU A 172 -9.72 -11.49 -13.07
C LEU A 172 -9.62 -12.82 -12.33
N GLU A 173 -9.92 -13.93 -13.01
CA GLU A 173 -9.90 -15.25 -12.39
C GLU A 173 -8.49 -15.65 -11.97
N THR A 174 -7.49 -15.39 -12.83
CA THR A 174 -6.09 -15.69 -12.52
C THR A 174 -5.57 -14.87 -11.34
N ALA A 175 -5.87 -13.56 -11.31
CA ALA A 175 -5.52 -12.68 -10.21
C ALA A 175 -6.21 -13.09 -8.89
N ARG A 176 -7.49 -13.51 -8.97
CA ARG A 176 -8.24 -14.02 -7.83
C ARG A 176 -7.58 -15.28 -7.26
N LEU A 177 -7.30 -16.28 -8.09
CA LEU A 177 -6.68 -17.53 -7.66
C LEU A 177 -5.31 -17.28 -6.99
N ALA A 178 -4.45 -16.45 -7.60
CA ALA A 178 -3.15 -16.12 -7.03
C ALA A 178 -3.27 -15.40 -5.67
N THR A 179 -4.20 -14.44 -5.56
CA THR A 179 -4.44 -13.67 -4.34
C THR A 179 -4.94 -14.55 -3.21
N TYR A 180 -5.99 -15.35 -3.45
CA TYR A 180 -6.55 -16.25 -2.44
C TYR A 180 -5.58 -17.38 -2.07
N HIS A 181 -4.74 -17.84 -2.99
CA HIS A 181 -3.68 -18.80 -2.66
C HIS A 181 -2.67 -18.22 -1.66
N ALA A 182 -2.18 -17.00 -1.91
CA ALA A 182 -1.26 -16.33 -0.98
C ALA A 182 -1.92 -16.07 0.39
N ALA A 183 -3.18 -15.62 0.41
CA ALA A 183 -3.95 -15.42 1.63
C ALA A 183 -4.16 -16.73 2.41
N GLY A 184 -4.52 -17.82 1.72
CA GLY A 184 -4.72 -19.12 2.35
C GLY A 184 -3.43 -19.70 2.95
N LEU A 185 -2.27 -19.48 2.31
CA LEU A 185 -0.98 -19.86 2.90
C LEU A 185 -0.66 -19.06 4.15
N ARG A 186 -0.89 -17.74 4.11
CA ARG A 186 -0.71 -16.83 5.25
C ARG A 186 -1.56 -17.28 6.45
N ASP A 187 -2.85 -17.48 6.24
CA ASP A 187 -3.78 -17.85 7.31
C ASP A 187 -3.49 -19.25 7.87
N ALA A 188 -2.90 -20.15 7.08
CA ALA A 188 -2.41 -21.45 7.53
C ALA A 188 -1.03 -21.40 8.21
N GLY A 189 -0.43 -20.22 8.41
CA GLY A 189 0.90 -20.06 8.99
C GLY A 189 2.03 -20.64 8.14
N ARG A 190 1.80 -20.82 6.82
CA ARG A 190 2.79 -21.35 5.88
C ARG A 190 3.58 -20.22 5.24
N PRO A 191 4.82 -20.47 4.78
CA PRO A 191 5.56 -19.48 3.99
C PRO A 191 4.75 -19.05 2.76
N TYR A 192 4.57 -17.74 2.58
CA TYR A 192 3.72 -17.15 1.53
C TYR A 192 4.36 -15.94 0.83
N LYS A 193 5.58 -15.56 1.22
CA LYS A 193 6.26 -14.35 0.71
C LYS A 193 6.39 -14.32 -0.82
N ARG A 194 6.74 -15.46 -1.41
CA ARG A 194 6.88 -15.60 -2.86
C ARG A 194 5.52 -15.47 -3.54
N GLU A 195 4.51 -16.14 -3.00
CA GLU A 195 3.16 -16.18 -3.52
C GLU A 195 2.48 -14.81 -3.41
N ALA A 196 2.70 -14.06 -2.31
CA ALA A 196 2.25 -12.69 -2.15
C ALA A 196 2.87 -11.75 -3.20
N ALA A 197 4.17 -11.91 -3.50
CA ALA A 197 4.84 -11.13 -4.53
C ALA A 197 4.29 -11.43 -5.93
N ILE A 198 4.06 -12.71 -6.26
CA ILE A 198 3.43 -13.14 -7.53
C ILE A 198 2.02 -12.55 -7.65
N ALA A 199 1.20 -12.70 -6.61
CA ALA A 199 -0.16 -12.20 -6.59
C ALA A 199 -0.21 -10.68 -6.81
N LYS A 200 0.59 -9.92 -6.04
CA LYS A 200 0.67 -8.46 -6.19
C LYS A 200 1.07 -8.08 -7.61
N LEU A 201 2.16 -8.66 -8.13
CA LEU A 201 2.68 -8.30 -9.46
C LEU A 201 1.61 -8.52 -10.52
N HIS A 202 1.10 -9.76 -10.63
CA HIS A 202 0.14 -10.11 -11.67
C HIS A 202 -1.15 -9.32 -11.55
N ALA A 203 -1.74 -9.26 -10.35
CA ALA A 203 -3.02 -8.58 -10.15
C ALA A 203 -2.91 -7.07 -10.45
N THR A 204 -1.85 -6.39 -10.00
CA THR A 204 -1.73 -4.94 -10.25
C THR A 204 -1.49 -4.59 -11.72
N GLU A 205 -0.70 -5.38 -12.46
CA GLU A 205 -0.49 -5.16 -13.90
C GLU A 205 -1.78 -5.45 -14.70
N ALA A 206 -2.48 -6.53 -14.35
CA ALA A 206 -3.78 -6.85 -14.92
C ALA A 206 -4.81 -5.74 -14.66
N ALA A 207 -4.81 -5.15 -13.48
CA ALA A 207 -5.73 -4.06 -13.12
C ALA A 207 -5.46 -2.77 -13.90
N VAL A 208 -4.19 -2.40 -14.12
CA VAL A 208 -3.82 -1.28 -15.00
C VAL A 208 -4.30 -1.54 -16.43
N THR A 209 -4.12 -2.77 -16.92
CA THR A 209 -4.57 -3.15 -18.26
C THR A 209 -6.10 -3.12 -18.38
N ALA A 210 -6.83 -3.68 -17.41
CA ALA A 210 -8.28 -3.66 -17.37
C ALA A 210 -8.84 -2.23 -17.37
N ALA A 211 -8.28 -1.33 -16.55
CA ALA A 211 -8.68 0.07 -16.54
C ALA A 211 -8.43 0.76 -17.89
N ARG A 212 -7.29 0.48 -18.54
CA ARG A 212 -7.00 1.01 -19.88
C ARG A 212 -8.00 0.49 -20.91
N GLU A 213 -8.23 -0.82 -20.97
CA GLU A 213 -9.18 -1.42 -21.91
C GLU A 213 -10.61 -0.94 -21.68
N ALA A 214 -11.01 -0.74 -20.42
CA ALA A 214 -12.32 -0.21 -20.09
C ALA A 214 -12.56 1.16 -20.73
N THR A 215 -11.56 2.06 -20.73
CA THR A 215 -11.69 3.36 -21.43
C THR A 215 -11.86 3.24 -22.94
N GLN A 216 -11.48 2.11 -23.55
CA GLN A 216 -11.70 1.86 -24.98
C GLN A 216 -13.07 1.24 -25.27
N VAL A 217 -13.73 0.66 -24.26
CA VAL A 217 -15.08 0.09 -24.39
C VAL A 217 -16.16 1.16 -24.23
N PHE A 218 -15.95 2.15 -23.36
CA PHE A 218 -16.87 3.27 -23.13
C PHE A 218 -16.90 4.27 -24.29
#